data_AF-A0A960V7H1-F1
#
_entry.id   AF-A0A960V7H1-F1
#
_cell.length_a   1.000
_cell.length_b   1.000
_cell.length_c   1.000
_cell.angle_alpha   90.00
_cell.angle_beta   90.00
_cell.angle_gamma   90.00
#
_symmetry.space_group_name_H-M   'P 1'
#
loop_
_entity.id
_entity.type
_entity.pdbx_description
1 polymer ?
#
loop_
_entity_poly.entity_id
_entity_poly.type
_entity_poly.pdbx_seq_one_letter_code
_entity_poly.pdbx_strand_id
1 'polypeptide(L)'
;MVTKKKIAKKTIKKVKSNKKEIIEKEFSPVNNFSHIYKNYSPLERLEETRKAAKSFREEILKSPKVVYYKSFNLIRVPYPVKYGFLNAANVMSPFLHILNRLFIIQFNQNGKIKTLLFSPSDVDANEETPFFKRLNDPFGPLKNLGKKFLAPIIRRVEDALALTGIMPDQVDYISYDHLHTQDLRKWLGSNGSRGYFPNAKLLVMKEEWLAIKGLIPTQADWYCPNGSGGVESSRVEILEESIKLGDGVYLLRTPGHTMGNHSLVTNTDGGIFVTSENGISADNYSPIHSKIPGVRKYARKTGSEVVLNGNTLESGLEQYISMVLEKEVAGPNDKNPNFFNVVNSSELTSYWGFPGIEPSFYFGEMEFGKPVIH
;
A
#
# COMPACT_ATOMS: atom_id res chain seq x y z
N MET A 1 6.75 -6.30 -49.60
CA MET A 1 6.99 -5.85 -48.20
C MET A 1 5.77 -5.22 -47.48
N VAL A 2 4.69 -4.83 -48.18
CA VAL A 2 3.54 -4.11 -47.58
C VAL A 2 2.53 -5.02 -46.85
N THR A 3 2.45 -6.30 -47.22
CA THR A 3 1.48 -7.27 -46.67
C THR A 3 1.85 -7.80 -45.27
N LYS A 4 3.14 -8.07 -45.00
CA LYS A 4 3.59 -8.54 -43.66
C LYS A 4 3.38 -7.50 -42.55
N LYS A 5 3.56 -6.19 -42.83
CA LYS A 5 3.32 -5.11 -41.86
C LYS A 5 1.83 -4.93 -41.49
N LYS A 6 0.90 -5.14 -42.44
CA LYS A 6 -0.55 -5.07 -42.17
C LYS A 6 -1.06 -6.24 -41.33
N ILE A 7 -0.53 -7.44 -41.57
CA ILE A 7 -0.87 -8.66 -40.81
C ILE A 7 -0.35 -8.52 -39.37
N ALA A 8 0.92 -8.13 -39.18
CA ALA A 8 1.49 -7.90 -37.86
C ALA A 8 0.70 -6.84 -37.05
N LYS A 9 0.30 -5.72 -37.67
CA LYS A 9 -0.53 -4.69 -37.00
C LYS A 9 -1.93 -5.19 -36.62
N LYS A 10 -2.57 -6.03 -37.44
CA LYS A 10 -3.87 -6.64 -37.12
C LYS A 10 -3.75 -7.66 -35.97
N THR A 11 -2.72 -8.51 -35.99
CA THR A 11 -2.48 -9.50 -34.93
C THR A 11 -2.19 -8.82 -33.60
N ILE A 12 -1.36 -7.77 -33.58
CA ILE A 12 -1.06 -7.00 -32.37
C ILE A 12 -2.32 -6.29 -31.83
N LYS A 13 -3.18 -5.73 -32.71
CA LYS A 13 -4.45 -5.14 -32.28
C LYS A 13 -5.41 -6.17 -31.69
N LYS A 14 -5.51 -7.37 -32.28
CA LYS A 14 -6.39 -8.46 -31.81
C LYS A 14 -5.92 -9.07 -30.48
N VAL A 15 -4.60 -9.20 -30.28
CA VAL A 15 -4.04 -9.65 -28.98
C VAL A 15 -4.28 -8.60 -27.90
N LYS A 16 -4.14 -7.30 -28.22
CA LYS A 16 -4.47 -6.21 -27.28
C LYS A 16 -5.96 -6.14 -26.94
N SER A 17 -6.86 -6.35 -27.91
CA SER A 17 -8.30 -6.37 -27.63
C SER A 17 -8.71 -7.56 -26.77
N ASN A 18 -8.22 -8.77 -27.09
CA ASN A 18 -8.50 -9.96 -26.28
C ASN A 18 -7.95 -9.83 -24.86
N LYS A 19 -6.74 -9.28 -24.67
CA LYS A 19 -6.19 -9.07 -23.32
C LYS A 19 -7.01 -8.04 -22.53
N LYS A 20 -7.45 -6.97 -23.18
CA LYS A 20 -8.34 -5.97 -22.58
C LYS A 20 -9.69 -6.57 -22.18
N GLU A 21 -10.30 -7.37 -23.06
CA GLU A 21 -11.60 -8.03 -22.85
C GLU A 21 -11.55 -9.16 -21.80
N ILE A 22 -10.39 -9.81 -21.64
CA ILE A 22 -10.14 -10.80 -20.57
C ILE A 22 -9.94 -10.09 -19.21
N ILE A 23 -9.22 -8.97 -19.17
CA ILE A 23 -9.06 -8.16 -17.95
C ILE A 23 -10.40 -7.55 -17.52
N GLU A 24 -11.20 -7.04 -18.47
CA GLU A 24 -12.58 -6.58 -18.24
C GLU A 24 -13.51 -7.69 -17.71
N LYS A 25 -13.16 -8.97 -17.89
CA LYS A 25 -13.90 -10.11 -17.33
C LYS A 25 -13.46 -10.51 -15.92
N GLU A 26 -12.22 -10.24 -15.53
CA GLU A 26 -11.69 -10.66 -14.22
C GLU A 26 -11.90 -9.57 -13.15
N PHE A 27 -11.72 -8.29 -13.51
CA PHE A 27 -11.88 -7.14 -12.60
C PHE A 27 -12.85 -6.12 -13.17
N SER A 28 -13.65 -5.49 -12.31
CA SER A 28 -14.57 -4.42 -12.71
C SER A 28 -13.97 -3.05 -12.42
N PRO A 29 -13.99 -2.08 -13.37
CA PRO A 29 -13.46 -0.75 -13.13
C PRO A 29 -14.30 0.05 -12.11
N VAL A 30 -13.63 0.86 -11.28
CA VAL A 30 -14.26 1.81 -10.34
C VAL A 30 -14.16 3.21 -10.93
N ASN A 31 -15.22 3.61 -11.63
CA ASN A 31 -15.24 4.85 -12.41
C ASN A 31 -15.60 6.10 -11.61
N ASN A 32 -15.99 5.95 -10.33
CA ASN A 32 -16.44 7.01 -9.44
C ASN A 32 -15.45 8.19 -9.37
N PHE A 33 -14.16 7.94 -9.61
CA PHE A 33 -13.08 8.92 -9.46
C PHE A 33 -12.51 9.44 -10.78
N SER A 34 -12.93 8.91 -11.93
CA SER A 34 -12.31 9.25 -13.22
C SER A 34 -12.38 10.74 -13.59
N HIS A 35 -13.42 11.44 -13.11
CA HIS A 35 -13.66 12.85 -13.40
C HIS A 35 -12.77 13.78 -12.56
N ILE A 36 -12.32 13.37 -11.36
CA ILE A 36 -11.52 14.24 -10.46
C ILE A 36 -10.13 14.56 -11.02
N TYR A 37 -9.72 13.88 -12.09
CA TYR A 37 -8.45 14.11 -12.78
C TYR A 37 -8.57 15.07 -13.97
N LYS A 38 -9.73 15.73 -14.18
CA LYS A 38 -9.99 16.61 -15.33
C LYS A 38 -10.31 18.04 -14.88
N ASN A 39 -9.60 19.03 -15.45
CA ASN A 39 -9.96 20.46 -15.50
C ASN A 39 -10.63 21.07 -14.25
N TYR A 40 -10.06 20.88 -13.07
CA TYR A 40 -10.47 21.56 -11.83
C TYR A 40 -9.33 22.43 -11.29
N SER A 41 -9.66 23.53 -10.62
CA SER A 41 -8.71 24.15 -9.69
C SER A 41 -8.43 23.19 -8.53
N PRO A 42 -7.31 23.35 -7.78
CA PRO A 42 -6.98 22.46 -6.68
C PRO A 42 -8.07 22.34 -5.61
N LEU A 43 -8.75 23.45 -5.27
CA LEU A 43 -9.82 23.44 -4.27
C LEU A 43 -11.06 22.70 -4.77
N GLU A 44 -11.53 23.00 -5.98
CA GLU A 44 -12.67 22.30 -6.59
C GLU A 44 -12.39 20.80 -6.72
N ARG A 45 -11.16 20.44 -7.12
CA ARG A 45 -10.76 19.04 -7.22
C ARG A 45 -10.86 18.31 -5.89
N LEU A 46 -10.43 18.97 -4.81
CA LEU A 46 -10.51 18.41 -3.46
C LEU A 46 -11.97 18.23 -3.02
N GLU A 47 -12.83 19.19 -3.32
CA GLU A 47 -14.27 19.10 -3.01
C GLU A 47 -14.97 17.99 -3.79
N GLU A 48 -14.72 17.87 -5.10
CA GLU A 48 -15.26 16.79 -5.92
C GLU A 48 -14.73 15.43 -5.48
N THR A 49 -13.45 15.34 -5.09
CA THR A 49 -12.87 14.13 -4.49
C THR A 49 -13.64 13.71 -3.23
N ARG A 50 -13.96 14.66 -2.35
CA ARG A 50 -14.74 14.39 -1.13
C ARG A 50 -16.15 13.91 -1.44
N LYS A 51 -16.84 14.55 -2.40
CA LYS A 51 -18.20 14.15 -2.82
C LYS A 51 -18.19 12.73 -3.39
N ALA A 52 -17.26 12.45 -4.31
CA ALA A 52 -17.10 11.13 -4.92
C ALA A 52 -16.76 10.05 -3.89
N ALA A 53 -15.85 10.34 -2.94
CA ALA A 53 -15.47 9.43 -1.88
C ALA A 53 -16.66 9.05 -0.98
N LYS A 54 -17.46 10.04 -0.57
CA LYS A 54 -18.66 9.80 0.27
C LYS A 54 -19.72 8.97 -0.45
N SER A 55 -20.02 9.29 -1.71
CA SER A 55 -20.93 8.48 -2.53
C SER A 55 -20.43 7.04 -2.65
N PHE A 56 -19.14 6.87 -2.97
CA PHE A 56 -18.54 5.55 -3.10
C PHE A 56 -18.54 4.77 -1.78
N ARG A 57 -18.32 5.46 -0.65
CA ARG A 57 -18.42 4.88 0.68
C ARG A 57 -19.81 4.31 0.95
N GLU A 58 -20.87 5.03 0.60
CA GLU A 58 -22.26 4.56 0.76
C GLU A 58 -22.56 3.33 -0.10
N GLU A 59 -21.95 3.23 -1.29
CA GLU A 59 -22.04 2.06 -2.16
C GLU A 59 -21.33 0.85 -1.52
N ILE A 60 -20.10 1.03 -1.04
CA ILE A 60 -19.33 -0.05 -0.41
C ILE A 60 -20.02 -0.56 0.87
N LEU A 61 -20.60 0.31 1.69
CA LEU A 61 -21.33 -0.11 2.90
C LEU A 61 -22.47 -1.08 2.61
N LYS A 62 -23.06 -1.00 1.42
CA LYS A 62 -24.14 -1.90 0.95
C LYS A 62 -23.62 -3.13 0.22
N SER A 63 -22.33 -3.16 -0.12
CA SER A 63 -21.69 -4.28 -0.80
C SER A 63 -21.47 -5.46 0.15
N PRO A 64 -21.32 -6.69 -0.37
CA PRO A 64 -20.90 -7.82 0.45
C PRO A 64 -19.57 -7.55 1.15
N LYS A 65 -19.39 -8.14 2.33
CA LYS A 65 -18.16 -8.06 3.10
C LYS A 65 -17.16 -9.13 2.63
N VAL A 66 -15.89 -8.90 2.92
CA VAL A 66 -14.84 -9.92 2.73
C VAL A 66 -15.11 -11.15 3.61
N VAL A 67 -14.66 -12.31 3.16
CA VAL A 67 -14.81 -13.59 3.88
C VAL A 67 -13.83 -13.66 5.05
N TYR A 68 -12.62 -13.17 4.84
CA TYR A 68 -11.57 -13.14 5.85
C TYR A 68 -10.67 -11.93 5.64
N TYR A 69 -10.25 -11.31 6.73
CA TYR A 69 -9.25 -10.26 6.77
C TYR A 69 -8.37 -10.47 7.99
N LYS A 70 -7.06 -10.46 7.81
CA LYS A 70 -6.13 -10.41 8.94
C LYS A 70 -4.91 -9.57 8.62
N SER A 71 -4.51 -8.71 9.54
CA SER A 71 -3.23 -7.99 9.47
C SER A 71 -2.22 -8.58 10.45
N PHE A 72 -0.95 -8.65 10.03
CA PHE A 72 0.15 -9.21 10.80
C PHE A 72 1.34 -8.25 10.83
N ASN A 73 1.95 -8.11 12.00
CA ASN A 73 3.19 -7.38 12.21
C ASN A 73 4.37 -8.16 11.62
N LEU A 74 5.16 -7.55 10.74
CA LEU A 74 6.35 -8.19 10.17
C LEU A 74 7.62 -7.69 10.85
N ILE A 75 7.96 -6.42 10.67
CA ILE A 75 9.24 -5.84 11.10
C ILE A 75 9.04 -4.38 11.50
N ARG A 76 9.68 -3.97 12.59
CA ARG A 76 9.82 -2.53 12.90
C ARG A 76 11.03 -1.99 12.17
N VAL A 77 10.95 -0.78 11.65
CA VAL A 77 12.11 -0.11 11.05
C VAL A 77 12.22 1.34 11.55
N PRO A 78 13.43 1.85 11.77
CA PRO A 78 13.62 3.25 12.12
C PRO A 78 13.30 4.10 10.89
N TYR A 79 12.57 5.18 11.11
CA TYR A 79 12.12 6.06 10.05
C TYR A 79 12.26 7.53 10.47
N PRO A 80 12.84 8.41 9.64
CA PRO A 80 13.01 9.81 10.01
C PRO A 80 11.68 10.51 10.27
N VAL A 81 11.60 11.25 11.39
CA VAL A 81 10.40 12.00 11.76
C VAL A 81 9.99 13.01 10.69
N LYS A 82 11.00 13.66 10.09
CA LYS A 82 10.79 14.61 9.00
C LYS A 82 10.11 13.98 7.77
N TYR A 83 10.26 12.66 7.58
CA TYR A 83 9.55 11.95 6.51
C TYR A 83 8.14 11.60 6.97
N GLY A 84 7.98 10.93 8.13
CA GLY A 84 6.67 10.49 8.60
C GLY A 84 5.65 11.62 8.84
N PHE A 85 6.12 12.84 9.12
CA PHE A 85 5.25 13.98 9.39
C PHE A 85 5.56 15.24 8.57
N LEU A 86 6.33 15.14 7.47
CA LEU A 86 6.71 16.26 6.59
C LEU A 86 6.90 17.62 7.32
N ASN A 87 7.78 17.65 8.31
CA ASN A 87 8.10 18.82 9.15
C ASN A 87 6.97 19.35 10.07
N ALA A 88 5.82 18.69 10.16
CA ALA A 88 4.74 19.06 11.07
C ALA A 88 5.04 18.67 12.53
N ALA A 89 5.78 17.59 12.76
CA ALA A 89 6.18 17.16 14.09
C ALA A 89 7.39 17.97 14.62
N ASN A 90 7.37 18.29 15.91
CA ASN A 90 8.43 19.00 16.62
C ASN A 90 8.82 18.22 17.87
N VAL A 91 9.74 17.27 17.70
CA VAL A 91 10.14 16.29 18.71
C VAL A 91 11.66 16.18 18.73
N MET A 92 12.24 15.83 19.89
CA MET A 92 13.70 15.77 20.03
C MET A 92 14.31 14.60 19.27
N SER A 93 13.61 13.47 19.19
CA SER A 93 14.12 12.30 18.47
C SER A 93 14.06 12.54 16.95
N PRO A 94 15.16 12.37 16.20
CA PRO A 94 15.17 12.53 14.75
C PRO A 94 14.53 11.32 14.03
N PHE A 95 14.31 10.21 14.74
CA PHE A 95 13.70 8.99 14.23
C PHE A 95 12.48 8.58 15.06
N LEU A 96 11.54 7.93 14.38
CA LEU A 96 10.42 7.16 14.95
C LEU A 96 10.51 5.72 14.46
N HIS A 97 9.59 4.85 14.90
CA HIS A 97 9.44 3.51 14.33
C HIS A 97 8.14 3.36 13.58
N ILE A 98 8.24 2.85 12.36
CA ILE A 98 7.10 2.28 11.63
C ILE A 98 7.16 0.77 11.72
N LEU A 99 6.01 0.13 11.64
CA LEU A 99 5.83 -1.30 11.67
C LEU A 99 5.19 -1.75 10.38
N ASN A 100 5.97 -2.46 9.55
CA ASN A 100 5.48 -2.97 8.27
C ASN A 100 4.56 -4.16 8.52
N ARG A 101 3.44 -4.19 7.82
CA ARG A 101 2.36 -5.16 8.00
C ARG A 101 2.09 -5.94 6.71
N LEU A 102 1.79 -7.22 6.89
CA LEU A 102 1.13 -8.05 5.89
C LEU A 102 -0.39 -7.99 6.13
N PHE A 103 -1.18 -7.95 5.07
CA PHE A 103 -2.62 -8.15 5.12
C PHE A 103 -3.01 -9.36 4.27
N ILE A 104 -3.80 -10.26 4.85
CA ILE A 104 -4.31 -11.46 4.20
C ILE A 104 -5.81 -11.32 4.07
N ILE A 105 -6.32 -11.32 2.84
CA ILE A 105 -7.73 -11.09 2.55
C ILE A 105 -8.25 -12.26 1.73
N GLN A 106 -9.35 -12.88 2.16
CA GLN A 106 -10.15 -13.76 1.31
C GLN A 106 -11.49 -13.14 0.98
N PHE A 107 -11.88 -13.26 -0.27
CA PHE A 107 -13.10 -12.65 -0.80
C PHE A 107 -13.69 -13.52 -1.90
N ASN A 108 -14.98 -13.34 -2.17
CA ASN A 108 -15.63 -13.98 -3.29
C ASN A 108 -15.37 -13.19 -4.58
N GLN A 109 -14.87 -13.87 -5.59
CA GLN A 109 -14.76 -13.36 -6.94
C GLN A 109 -15.41 -14.38 -7.89
N ASN A 110 -16.51 -13.97 -8.51
CA ASN A 110 -17.23 -14.79 -9.50
C ASN A 110 -17.58 -16.20 -8.97
N GLY A 111 -18.01 -16.29 -7.71
CA GLY A 111 -18.41 -17.53 -7.05
C GLY A 111 -17.26 -18.38 -6.48
N LYS A 112 -16.02 -17.90 -6.55
CA LYS A 112 -14.83 -18.60 -6.01
C LYS A 112 -14.18 -17.77 -4.92
N ILE A 113 -13.68 -18.45 -3.88
CA ILE A 113 -12.84 -17.80 -2.87
C ILE A 113 -11.47 -17.53 -3.47
N LYS A 114 -11.01 -16.28 -3.35
CA LYS A 114 -9.70 -15.82 -3.77
C LYS A 114 -8.93 -15.29 -2.58
N THR A 115 -7.62 -15.50 -2.57
CA THR A 115 -6.74 -14.97 -1.53
C THR A 115 -5.82 -13.88 -2.11
N LEU A 116 -5.86 -12.69 -1.51
CA LEU A 116 -4.93 -11.58 -1.74
C LEU A 116 -3.99 -11.45 -0.54
N LEU A 117 -2.68 -11.40 -0.82
CA LEU A 117 -1.69 -10.86 0.11
C LEU A 117 -1.39 -9.41 -0.27
N PHE A 118 -1.68 -8.47 0.62
CA PHE A 118 -1.31 -7.08 0.46
C PHE A 118 -0.12 -6.74 1.35
N SER A 119 0.90 -6.11 0.77
CA SER A 119 2.19 -5.81 1.42
C SER A 119 2.96 -7.03 1.97
N PRO A 120 3.11 -8.16 1.25
CA PRO A 120 4.02 -9.24 1.68
C PRO A 120 5.48 -8.82 1.48
N SER A 121 6.04 -8.07 2.42
CA SER A 121 7.44 -7.63 2.37
C SER A 121 8.41 -8.76 2.68
N ASP A 122 9.44 -8.92 1.85
CA ASP A 122 10.54 -9.84 2.10
C ASP A 122 11.57 -9.18 3.03
N VAL A 123 11.35 -9.31 4.34
CA VAL A 123 12.13 -8.59 5.38
C VAL A 123 13.64 -8.78 5.23
N ASP A 124 14.08 -9.92 4.70
CA ASP A 124 15.50 -10.23 4.49
C ASP A 124 16.06 -9.51 3.25
N ALA A 125 15.32 -9.48 2.14
CA ALA A 125 15.73 -8.78 0.91
C ALA A 125 15.61 -7.25 1.03
N ASN A 126 14.63 -6.75 1.80
CA ASN A 126 14.41 -5.33 2.03
C ASN A 126 15.64 -4.62 2.60
N GLU A 127 16.50 -5.33 3.33
CA GLU A 127 17.77 -4.82 3.87
C GLU A 127 18.72 -4.31 2.80
N GLU A 128 18.56 -4.81 1.57
CA GLU A 128 19.40 -4.41 0.45
C GLU A 128 19.03 -3.03 -0.11
N THR A 129 17.91 -2.45 0.35
CA THR A 129 17.50 -1.08 -0.02
C THR A 129 18.57 -0.07 0.39
N PRO A 130 19.02 0.83 -0.50
CA PRO A 130 20.13 1.74 -0.22
C PRO A 130 19.95 2.60 1.03
N PHE A 131 18.73 3.10 1.30
CA PHE A 131 18.42 3.84 2.52
C PHE A 131 18.76 3.03 3.79
N PHE A 132 18.28 1.80 3.89
CA PHE A 132 18.52 0.94 5.05
C PHE A 132 19.97 0.45 5.14
N LYS A 133 20.64 0.21 4.01
CA LYS A 133 22.08 -0.10 4.01
C LYS A 133 22.89 1.00 4.67
N ARG A 134 22.65 2.26 4.30
CA ARG A 134 23.35 3.40 4.89
C ARG A 134 23.00 3.60 6.37
N LEU A 135 21.75 3.37 6.75
CA LEU A 135 21.33 3.48 8.15
C LEU A 135 22.02 2.44 9.06
N ASN A 136 22.34 1.26 8.51
CA ASN A 136 22.99 0.16 9.23
C ASN A 136 24.52 0.19 9.21
N ASP A 137 25.14 0.99 8.34
CA ASP A 137 26.58 1.05 8.13
C ASP A 137 27.41 1.52 9.37
N PRO A 138 26.93 2.49 10.19
CA PRO A 138 27.70 3.00 11.33
C PRO A 138 27.96 2.01 12.48
N PHE A 139 27.33 0.84 12.52
CA PHE A 139 27.36 -0.06 13.69
C PHE A 139 28.54 -1.03 13.76
N GLY A 140 29.40 -1.08 12.74
CA GLY A 140 30.67 -1.83 12.79
C GLY A 140 30.53 -3.27 13.32
N PRO A 141 31.39 -3.74 14.24
CA PRO A 141 31.35 -5.11 14.78
C PRO A 141 30.07 -5.47 15.56
N LEU A 142 29.29 -4.46 16.01
CA LEU A 142 28.04 -4.64 16.76
C LEU A 142 26.80 -4.64 15.86
N LYS A 143 26.98 -4.66 14.53
CA LYS A 143 25.91 -4.58 13.53
C LYS A 143 24.74 -5.52 13.81
N ASN A 144 25.00 -6.76 14.23
CA ASN A 144 23.93 -7.74 14.47
C ASN A 144 23.09 -7.46 15.73
N LEU A 145 23.68 -6.93 16.81
CA LEU A 145 22.92 -6.54 18.00
C LEU A 145 22.21 -5.20 17.78
N GLY A 146 22.89 -4.21 17.19
CA GLY A 146 22.30 -2.92 16.85
C GLY A 146 21.12 -3.07 15.89
N LYS A 147 21.23 -3.95 14.89
CA LYS A 147 20.16 -4.25 13.94
C LYS A 147 18.95 -4.92 14.59
N LYS A 148 19.13 -5.88 15.51
CA LYS A 148 18.00 -6.48 16.24
C LYS A 148 17.28 -5.45 17.13
N PHE A 149 18.01 -4.49 17.66
CA PHE A 149 17.45 -3.40 18.46
C PHE A 149 16.74 -2.33 17.61
N LEU A 150 17.30 -1.96 16.46
CA LEU A 150 16.76 -0.94 15.57
C LEU A 150 15.65 -1.45 14.66
N ALA A 151 15.75 -2.70 14.22
CA ALA A 151 14.81 -3.31 13.30
C ALA A 151 14.40 -4.72 13.76
N PRO A 152 13.70 -4.84 14.91
CA PRO A 152 13.25 -6.14 15.39
C PRO A 152 12.26 -6.77 14.40
N ILE A 153 12.64 -7.94 13.89
CA ILE A 153 11.77 -8.82 13.12
C ILE A 153 10.81 -9.50 14.09
N ILE A 154 9.53 -9.30 13.89
CA ILE A 154 8.44 -9.94 14.64
C ILE A 154 8.04 -11.23 13.94
N ARG A 155 7.91 -11.18 12.60
CA ARG A 155 7.45 -12.32 11.79
C ARG A 155 7.88 -12.19 10.33
N ARG A 156 8.04 -13.32 9.64
CA ARG A 156 8.12 -13.38 8.17
C ARG A 156 6.75 -13.65 7.54
N VAL A 157 6.60 -13.35 6.25
CA VAL A 157 5.35 -13.56 5.52
C VAL A 157 4.93 -15.04 5.56
N GLU A 158 5.89 -15.95 5.46
CA GLU A 158 5.69 -17.39 5.49
C GLU A 158 5.11 -17.85 6.84
N ASP A 159 5.68 -17.37 7.95
CA ASP A 159 5.19 -17.67 9.30
C ASP A 159 3.77 -17.10 9.51
N ALA A 160 3.52 -15.88 9.01
CA ALA A 160 2.22 -15.23 9.11
C ALA A 160 1.14 -15.98 8.34
N LEU A 161 1.46 -16.45 7.13
CA LEU A 161 0.56 -17.25 6.31
C LEU A 161 0.31 -18.63 6.94
N ALA A 162 1.34 -19.28 7.48
CA ALA A 162 1.18 -20.57 8.15
C ALA A 162 0.19 -20.51 9.34
N LEU A 163 0.15 -19.38 10.07
CA LEU A 163 -0.80 -19.16 11.17
C LEU A 163 -2.27 -19.08 10.74
N THR A 164 -2.57 -18.88 9.45
CA THR A 164 -3.95 -18.89 8.94
C THR A 164 -4.36 -20.25 8.40
N GLY A 165 -3.41 -21.17 8.21
CA GLY A 165 -3.63 -22.46 7.54
C GLY A 165 -3.78 -22.35 6.01
N ILE A 166 -3.64 -21.16 5.43
CA ILE A 166 -3.66 -20.98 3.97
C ILE A 166 -2.32 -21.43 3.39
N MET A 167 -2.36 -22.26 2.37
CA MET A 167 -1.17 -22.75 1.67
C MET A 167 -0.65 -21.75 0.63
N PRO A 168 0.66 -21.72 0.33
CA PRO A 168 1.23 -20.77 -0.62
C PRO A 168 0.62 -20.86 -2.03
N ASP A 169 0.15 -22.03 -2.44
CA ASP A 169 -0.52 -22.23 -3.74
C ASP A 169 -1.98 -21.76 -3.77
N GLN A 170 -2.58 -21.48 -2.61
CA GLN A 170 -3.91 -20.86 -2.50
C GLN A 170 -3.87 -19.33 -2.61
N VAL A 171 -2.67 -18.73 -2.69
CA VAL A 171 -2.52 -17.29 -2.91
C VAL A 171 -2.70 -16.99 -4.39
N ASP A 172 -3.78 -16.27 -4.73
CA ASP A 172 -4.11 -15.89 -6.10
C ASP A 172 -3.48 -14.56 -6.50
N TYR A 173 -3.41 -13.62 -5.56
CA TYR A 173 -2.97 -12.26 -5.83
C TYR A 173 -1.98 -11.78 -4.78
N ILE A 174 -1.02 -11.00 -5.24
CA ILE A 174 -0.13 -10.19 -4.41
C ILE A 174 -0.29 -8.75 -4.87
N SER A 175 -0.35 -7.81 -3.93
CA SER A 175 -0.28 -6.39 -4.24
C SER A 175 0.44 -5.63 -3.14
N TYR A 176 0.85 -4.41 -3.46
CA TYR A 176 1.46 -3.46 -2.54
C TYR A 176 0.87 -2.11 -2.86
N ASP A 177 0.77 -1.20 -1.89
CA ASP A 177 0.38 0.17 -2.22
C ASP A 177 1.35 0.78 -3.23
N HIS A 178 2.65 0.54 -3.06
CA HIS A 178 3.74 0.86 -3.96
C HIS A 178 4.93 -0.10 -3.75
N LEU A 179 5.99 0.01 -4.56
CA LEU A 179 7.10 -0.95 -4.59
C LEU A 179 8.37 -0.49 -3.85
N HIS A 180 8.30 0.55 -2.99
CA HIS A 180 9.46 0.87 -2.16
C HIS A 180 9.86 -0.33 -1.31
N THR A 181 11.15 -0.61 -1.29
CA THR A 181 11.81 -1.67 -0.53
C THR A 181 11.39 -3.08 -0.95
N GLN A 182 10.49 -3.25 -1.91
CA GLN A 182 9.94 -4.57 -2.22
C GLN A 182 10.82 -5.35 -3.19
N ASP A 183 11.11 -6.59 -2.84
CA ASP A 183 11.69 -7.58 -3.75
C ASP A 183 10.61 -8.63 -4.11
N LEU A 184 10.27 -8.69 -5.40
CA LEU A 184 9.20 -9.52 -5.92
C LEU A 184 9.67 -10.94 -6.26
N ARG A 185 10.99 -11.14 -6.37
CA ARG A 185 11.59 -12.34 -6.98
C ARG A 185 11.35 -13.60 -6.16
N LYS A 186 11.39 -13.49 -4.83
CA LYS A 186 11.08 -14.61 -3.92
C LYS A 186 9.65 -15.07 -4.07
N TRP A 187 8.72 -14.13 -4.17
CA TRP A 187 7.28 -14.39 -4.19
C TRP A 187 6.80 -14.93 -5.53
N LEU A 188 7.20 -14.28 -6.62
CA LEU A 188 6.70 -14.57 -7.97
C LEU A 188 7.64 -15.47 -8.78
N GLY A 189 8.86 -15.67 -8.32
CA GLY A 189 9.93 -16.34 -9.07
C GLY A 189 10.68 -15.35 -9.97
N SER A 190 11.87 -15.75 -10.41
CA SER A 190 12.66 -14.97 -11.37
C SER A 190 13.59 -15.86 -12.17
N ASN A 191 13.86 -15.49 -13.43
CA ASN A 191 14.81 -16.17 -14.33
C ASN A 191 14.55 -17.70 -14.41
N GLY A 192 13.27 -18.09 -14.56
CA GLY A 192 12.85 -19.50 -14.62
C GLY A 192 12.76 -20.21 -13.26
N SER A 193 13.19 -19.59 -12.15
CA SER A 193 12.99 -20.13 -10.81
C SER A 193 11.55 -19.96 -10.37
N ARG A 194 10.98 -21.00 -9.75
CA ARG A 194 9.60 -20.97 -9.22
C ARG A 194 9.54 -20.08 -7.98
N GLY A 195 8.54 -19.19 -7.93
CA GLY A 195 8.26 -18.37 -6.75
C GLY A 195 7.63 -19.17 -5.62
N TYR A 196 7.74 -18.65 -4.39
CA TYR A 196 7.13 -19.23 -3.20
C TYR A 196 5.60 -19.30 -3.30
N PHE A 197 4.96 -18.33 -3.96
CA PHE A 197 3.52 -18.34 -4.25
C PHE A 197 3.29 -18.76 -5.70
N PRO A 198 3.18 -20.07 -5.99
CA PRO A 198 3.30 -20.56 -7.37
C PRO A 198 2.13 -20.16 -8.27
N ASN A 199 0.99 -19.76 -7.74
CA ASN A 199 -0.19 -19.36 -8.52
C ASN A 199 -0.44 -17.85 -8.52
N ALA A 200 0.24 -17.11 -7.64
CA ALA A 200 -0.04 -15.70 -7.43
C ALA A 200 0.36 -14.81 -8.61
N LYS A 201 -0.51 -13.87 -8.97
CA LYS A 201 -0.17 -12.75 -9.85
C LYS A 201 0.01 -11.46 -9.04
N LEU A 202 1.01 -10.66 -9.41
CA LEU A 202 1.15 -9.31 -8.92
C LEU A 202 0.09 -8.41 -9.56
N LEU A 203 -0.70 -7.72 -8.75
CA LEU A 203 -1.53 -6.60 -9.17
C LEU A 203 -0.73 -5.33 -8.91
N VAL A 204 -0.54 -4.49 -9.92
CA VAL A 204 0.28 -3.27 -9.77
C VAL A 204 -0.17 -2.18 -10.75
N MET A 205 -0.17 -0.94 -10.28
CA MET A 205 -0.47 0.21 -11.15
C MET A 205 0.64 0.38 -12.20
N LYS A 206 0.24 0.77 -13.40
CA LYS A 206 1.13 0.96 -14.54
C LYS A 206 2.29 1.90 -14.24
N GLU A 207 2.02 3.01 -13.56
CA GLU A 207 3.02 4.01 -13.19
C GLU A 207 4.10 3.41 -12.28
N GLU A 208 3.71 2.59 -11.30
CA GLU A 208 4.65 1.92 -10.39
C GLU A 208 5.54 0.92 -11.13
N TRP A 209 4.93 0.11 -12.00
CA TRP A 209 5.66 -0.89 -12.79
C TRP A 209 6.62 -0.26 -13.82
N LEU A 210 6.29 0.94 -14.31
CA LEU A 210 7.18 1.70 -15.18
C LEU A 210 8.30 2.36 -14.36
N ALA A 211 7.99 2.93 -13.20
CA ALA A 211 8.96 3.60 -12.33
C ALA A 211 10.11 2.66 -11.92
N ILE A 212 9.79 1.45 -11.44
CA ILE A 212 10.80 0.48 -10.99
C ILE A 212 11.79 0.04 -12.09
N LYS A 213 11.46 0.28 -13.37
CA LYS A 213 12.33 -0.04 -14.52
C LYS A 213 13.29 1.08 -14.90
N GLY A 214 13.14 2.27 -14.31
CA GLY A 214 13.86 3.47 -14.71
C GLY A 214 13.91 4.52 -13.60
N LEU A 215 14.38 4.10 -12.42
CA LEU A 215 14.45 4.95 -11.23
C LEU A 215 15.52 6.04 -11.39
N ILE A 216 15.18 7.28 -11.03
CA ILE A 216 16.19 8.33 -10.81
C ILE A 216 16.87 8.15 -9.45
N PRO A 217 18.06 8.75 -9.20
CA PRO A 217 18.84 8.48 -7.99
C PRO A 217 18.09 8.67 -6.67
N THR A 218 17.21 9.67 -6.56
CA THR A 218 16.44 9.93 -5.34
C THR A 218 15.32 8.91 -5.10
N GLN A 219 14.74 8.35 -6.17
CA GLN A 219 13.80 7.24 -6.05
C GLN A 219 14.54 5.96 -5.71
N ALA A 220 15.62 5.66 -6.43
CA ALA A 220 16.42 4.43 -6.28
C ALA A 220 16.87 4.17 -4.83
N ASP A 221 16.99 5.22 -4.03
CA ASP A 221 17.30 5.12 -2.60
C ASP A 221 16.31 4.27 -1.80
N TRP A 222 15.07 4.20 -2.26
CA TRP A 222 13.94 3.55 -1.61
C TRP A 222 13.51 2.25 -2.29
N TYR A 223 14.18 1.79 -3.35
CA TYR A 223 13.84 0.53 -4.02
C TYR A 223 14.92 -0.52 -3.79
N CYS A 224 14.50 -1.77 -3.60
CA CYS A 224 15.42 -2.90 -3.62
C CYS A 224 16.12 -2.99 -4.99
N PRO A 225 17.46 -3.03 -5.02
CA PRO A 225 18.20 -3.12 -6.28
C PRO A 225 17.73 -4.34 -7.11
N ASN A 226 17.25 -4.07 -8.32
CA ASN A 226 16.74 -5.10 -9.24
C ASN A 226 15.60 -5.96 -8.65
N GLY A 227 14.76 -5.40 -7.77
CA GLY A 227 13.68 -6.13 -7.07
C GLY A 227 12.59 -6.73 -7.98
N SER A 228 12.50 -6.32 -9.25
CA SER A 228 11.61 -6.90 -10.26
C SER A 228 12.34 -7.72 -11.35
N GLY A 229 13.66 -7.85 -11.24
CA GLY A 229 14.51 -8.44 -12.26
C GLY A 229 14.18 -9.90 -12.54
N GLY A 230 13.93 -10.22 -13.80
CA GLY A 230 13.65 -11.60 -14.24
C GLY A 230 12.27 -12.14 -13.86
N VAL A 231 11.40 -11.33 -13.24
CA VAL A 231 10.01 -11.70 -13.00
C VAL A 231 9.28 -11.80 -14.34
N GLU A 232 8.65 -12.95 -14.58
CA GLU A 232 7.94 -13.23 -15.82
C GLU A 232 6.74 -12.30 -16.02
N SER A 233 6.56 -11.78 -17.23
CA SER A 233 5.47 -10.84 -17.53
C SER A 233 4.06 -11.45 -17.37
N SER A 234 3.94 -12.78 -17.43
CA SER A 234 2.71 -13.52 -17.16
C SER A 234 2.33 -13.55 -15.68
N ARG A 235 3.25 -13.18 -14.79
CA ARG A 235 3.05 -13.09 -13.33
C ARG A 235 2.59 -11.70 -12.89
N VAL A 236 2.43 -10.76 -13.81
CA VAL A 236 2.15 -9.36 -13.50
C VAL A 236 0.91 -8.89 -14.29
N GLU A 237 -0.13 -8.50 -13.55
CA GLU A 237 -1.30 -7.82 -14.08
C GLU A 237 -1.18 -6.31 -13.85
N ILE A 238 -1.11 -5.58 -14.97
CA ILE A 238 -0.96 -4.13 -14.96
C ILE A 238 -2.33 -3.47 -14.92
N LEU A 239 -2.52 -2.64 -13.91
CA LEU A 239 -3.73 -1.85 -13.70
C LEU A 239 -3.52 -0.43 -14.23
N GLU A 240 -4.50 0.09 -14.98
CA GLU A 240 -4.49 1.48 -15.47
C GLU A 240 -5.52 2.37 -14.74
N GLU A 241 -6.37 1.77 -13.90
CA GLU A 241 -7.46 2.42 -13.21
C GLU A 241 -7.78 1.74 -11.88
N SER A 242 -8.59 2.39 -11.05
CA SER A 242 -9.14 1.79 -9.84
C SER A 242 -10.04 0.61 -10.20
N ILE A 243 -9.98 -0.47 -9.43
CA ILE A 243 -10.74 -1.70 -9.71
C ILE A 243 -11.46 -2.24 -8.46
N LYS A 244 -12.60 -2.91 -8.69
CA LYS A 244 -13.21 -3.87 -7.78
C LYS A 244 -12.62 -5.24 -8.11
N LEU A 245 -11.91 -5.81 -7.14
CA LEU A 245 -11.28 -7.12 -7.26
C LEU A 245 -12.30 -8.24 -7.04
N GLY A 246 -13.22 -8.04 -6.10
CA GLY A 246 -14.32 -8.94 -5.78
C GLY A 246 -15.16 -8.37 -4.65
N ASP A 247 -15.92 -9.22 -4.00
CA ASP A 247 -16.82 -8.83 -2.91
C ASP A 247 -16.07 -8.16 -1.76
N GLY A 248 -16.42 -6.90 -1.52
CA GLY A 248 -15.82 -6.08 -0.47
C GLY A 248 -14.36 -5.70 -0.66
N VAL A 249 -13.74 -5.93 -1.84
CA VAL A 249 -12.31 -5.65 -2.07
C VAL A 249 -12.10 -4.77 -3.30
N TYR A 250 -11.39 -3.66 -3.11
CA TYR A 250 -11.09 -2.68 -4.16
C TYR A 250 -9.64 -2.22 -4.08
N LEU A 251 -9.04 -1.91 -5.22
CA LEU A 251 -7.76 -1.22 -5.33
C LEU A 251 -8.03 0.16 -5.95
N LEU A 252 -7.87 1.22 -5.17
CA LEU A 252 -8.11 2.59 -5.62
C LEU A 252 -6.81 3.28 -5.99
N ARG A 253 -6.71 3.85 -7.18
CA ARG A 253 -5.56 4.67 -7.59
C ARG A 253 -5.50 5.95 -6.75
N THR A 254 -4.45 6.07 -5.95
CA THR A 254 -4.23 7.12 -4.92
C THR A 254 -2.77 7.60 -5.00
N PRO A 255 -2.37 8.21 -6.13
CA PRO A 255 -0.99 8.59 -6.37
C PRO A 255 -0.55 9.71 -5.42
N GLY A 256 0.76 9.86 -5.26
CA GLY A 256 1.35 10.96 -4.52
C GLY A 256 2.65 10.59 -3.84
N HIS A 257 2.59 9.68 -2.86
CA HIS A 257 3.79 9.14 -2.21
C HIS A 257 4.73 8.51 -3.25
N THR A 258 4.17 7.66 -4.11
CA THR A 258 4.67 7.37 -5.46
C THR A 258 3.58 7.68 -6.49
N MET A 259 3.96 7.90 -7.74
CA MET A 259 3.00 8.12 -8.84
C MET A 259 2.14 6.90 -9.14
N GLY A 260 2.59 5.70 -8.74
CA GLY A 260 1.85 4.45 -8.89
C GLY A 260 1.17 3.95 -7.62
N ASN A 261 1.15 4.76 -6.55
CA ASN A 261 0.52 4.37 -5.30
C ASN A 261 -0.97 4.05 -5.49
N HIS A 262 -1.43 2.95 -4.90
CA HIS A 262 -2.84 2.62 -4.79
C HIS A 262 -3.20 2.13 -3.38
N SER A 263 -4.44 2.35 -2.97
CA SER A 263 -4.92 1.95 -1.64
C SER A 263 -5.79 0.72 -1.75
N LEU A 264 -5.59 -0.23 -0.83
CA LEU A 264 -6.50 -1.35 -0.63
C LEU A 264 -7.71 -0.85 0.16
N VAL A 265 -8.92 -1.12 -0.32
CA VAL A 265 -10.17 -0.88 0.42
C VAL A 265 -10.84 -2.21 0.69
N THR A 266 -11.18 -2.46 1.95
CA THR A 266 -11.83 -3.69 2.41
C THR A 266 -13.09 -3.38 3.21
N ASN A 267 -14.21 -3.99 2.84
CA ASN A 267 -15.45 -3.94 3.61
C ASN A 267 -15.51 -5.14 4.56
N THR A 268 -15.48 -4.89 5.86
CA THR A 268 -15.40 -5.92 6.91
C THR A 268 -16.54 -5.77 7.92
N ASP A 269 -16.60 -6.68 8.90
CA ASP A 269 -17.52 -6.51 10.03
C ASP A 269 -17.17 -5.32 10.93
N GLY A 270 -15.91 -4.86 10.91
CA GLY A 270 -15.46 -3.65 11.61
C GLY A 270 -15.62 -2.35 10.81
N GLY A 271 -16.31 -2.41 9.66
CA GLY A 271 -16.47 -1.28 8.74
C GLY A 271 -15.52 -1.33 7.55
N ILE A 272 -15.38 -0.18 6.88
CA ILE A 272 -14.49 -0.04 5.72
C ILE A 272 -13.10 0.36 6.20
N PHE A 273 -12.10 -0.45 5.88
CA PHE A 273 -10.70 -0.13 6.11
C PHE A 273 -9.99 0.20 4.81
N VAL A 274 -9.18 1.26 4.84
CA VAL A 274 -8.33 1.68 3.72
C VAL A 274 -6.87 1.53 4.13
N THR A 275 -6.06 0.82 3.35
CA THR A 275 -4.63 0.61 3.61
C THR A 275 -3.78 1.24 2.53
N SER A 276 -2.79 2.05 2.95
CA SER A 276 -1.90 2.84 2.10
C SER A 276 -0.70 3.34 2.92
N GLU A 277 0.40 3.70 2.24
CA GLU A 277 1.57 4.39 2.83
C GLU A 277 1.63 5.90 2.47
N ASN A 278 0.56 6.47 1.90
CA ASN A 278 0.46 7.93 1.73
C ASN A 278 0.57 8.68 3.07
N GLY A 279 0.17 8.04 4.16
CA GLY A 279 0.54 8.38 5.55
C GLY A 279 1.09 7.16 6.28
N ILE A 280 1.66 7.37 7.47
CA ILE A 280 2.18 6.29 8.31
C ILE A 280 1.40 6.13 9.63
N SER A 281 0.42 6.98 9.91
CA SER A 281 -0.29 6.98 11.19
C SER A 281 -1.68 7.57 11.08
N ALA A 282 -2.56 7.25 12.02
CA ALA A 282 -3.87 7.91 12.15
C ALA A 282 -3.73 9.44 12.31
N ASP A 283 -2.64 9.91 12.92
CA ASP A 283 -2.30 11.33 13.05
C ASP A 283 -2.07 12.02 11.69
N ASN A 284 -1.56 11.31 10.68
CA ASN A 284 -1.41 11.85 9.32
C ASN A 284 -2.76 12.18 8.67
N TYR A 285 -3.82 11.44 9.02
CA TYR A 285 -5.16 11.62 8.46
C TYR A 285 -6.08 12.48 9.31
N SER A 286 -5.68 12.74 10.57
CA SER A 286 -6.42 13.59 11.50
C SER A 286 -5.48 14.46 12.36
N PRO A 287 -4.68 15.35 11.73
CA PRO A 287 -3.64 16.07 12.44
C PRO A 287 -4.19 17.07 13.46
N ILE A 288 -5.43 17.55 13.29
CA ILE A 288 -6.10 18.46 14.24
C ILE A 288 -6.40 17.79 15.60
N HIS A 289 -6.48 16.46 15.65
CA HIS A 289 -6.68 15.68 16.87
C HIS A 289 -5.39 15.07 17.43
N SER A 290 -4.27 15.24 16.72
CA SER A 290 -2.97 14.67 17.09
C SER A 290 -2.44 15.19 18.43
N LYS A 291 -1.93 14.28 19.27
CA LYS A 291 -1.17 14.53 20.49
C LYS A 291 0.35 14.58 20.23
N ILE A 292 0.80 14.24 19.03
CA ILE A 292 2.21 14.32 18.65
C ILE A 292 2.63 15.80 18.68
N PRO A 293 3.70 16.15 19.42
CA PRO A 293 4.17 17.53 19.50
C PRO A 293 4.35 18.16 18.12
N GLY A 294 3.80 19.36 17.92
CA GLY A 294 3.87 20.11 16.66
C GLY A 294 2.72 19.84 15.69
N VAL A 295 2.27 18.59 15.54
CA VAL A 295 1.34 18.19 14.45
C VAL A 295 0.02 18.95 14.51
N ARG A 296 -0.62 19.02 15.68
CA ARG A 296 -1.85 19.80 15.88
C ARG A 296 -1.67 21.29 15.64
N LYS A 297 -0.54 21.84 16.06
CA LYS A 297 -0.20 23.27 15.87
C LYS A 297 -0.03 23.57 14.38
N TYR A 298 0.62 22.67 13.64
CA TYR A 298 0.76 22.76 12.19
C TYR A 298 -0.61 22.78 11.50
N ALA A 299 -1.50 21.84 11.82
CA ALA A 299 -2.85 21.80 11.25
C ALA A 299 -3.65 23.07 11.53
N ARG A 300 -3.64 23.57 12.78
CA ARG A 300 -4.31 24.84 13.14
C ARG A 300 -3.76 26.05 12.40
N LYS A 301 -2.44 26.11 12.18
CA LYS A 301 -1.79 27.24 11.51
C LYS A 301 -2.04 27.26 10.01
N THR A 302 -2.07 26.09 9.38
CA THR A 302 -2.09 25.95 7.92
C THR A 302 -3.48 25.67 7.36
N GLY A 303 -4.40 25.17 8.19
CA GLY A 303 -5.67 24.60 7.74
C GLY A 303 -5.53 23.21 7.12
N SER A 304 -4.33 22.58 7.17
CA SER A 304 -4.08 21.28 6.56
C SER A 304 -4.92 20.19 7.19
N GLU A 305 -5.66 19.46 6.34
CA GLU A 305 -6.54 18.37 6.76
C GLU A 305 -5.82 17.02 6.90
N VAL A 306 -4.61 16.93 6.38
CA VAL A 306 -3.71 15.76 6.40
C VAL A 306 -2.25 16.20 6.53
N VAL A 307 -1.36 15.28 6.88
CA VAL A 307 0.10 15.49 6.92
C VAL A 307 0.76 14.35 6.14
N LEU A 308 1.54 14.69 5.12
CA LEU A 308 2.06 13.72 4.16
C LEU A 308 3.20 12.85 4.73
N ASN A 309 3.33 11.62 4.20
CA ASN A 309 4.55 10.82 4.29
C ASN A 309 5.57 11.27 3.21
N GLY A 310 6.74 11.75 3.62
CA GLY A 310 7.58 12.63 2.81
C GLY A 310 9.00 12.17 2.49
N ASN A 311 9.27 10.86 2.43
CA ASN A 311 10.59 10.33 2.08
C ASN A 311 10.98 10.51 0.60
N THR A 312 10.05 10.34 -0.34
CA THR A 312 10.28 10.53 -1.80
C THR A 312 9.54 11.73 -2.38
N LEU A 313 8.31 12.00 -1.91
CA LEU A 313 7.44 13.11 -2.35
C LEU A 313 7.36 13.25 -3.88
N GLU A 314 7.00 12.17 -4.60
CA GLU A 314 6.91 12.23 -6.06
C GLU A 314 5.87 13.24 -6.55
N SER A 315 4.76 13.41 -5.82
CA SER A 315 3.83 14.53 -6.01
C SER A 315 3.03 14.86 -4.73
N GLY A 316 3.40 15.95 -4.05
CA GLY A 316 2.77 16.35 -2.78
C GLY A 316 1.30 16.76 -2.89
N LEU A 317 0.90 17.41 -3.99
CA LEU A 317 -0.50 17.80 -4.20
C LEU A 317 -1.38 16.57 -4.47
N GLU A 318 -0.91 15.63 -5.30
CA GLU A 318 -1.61 14.36 -5.54
C GLU A 318 -1.74 13.58 -4.23
N GLN A 319 -0.66 13.51 -3.44
CA GLN A 319 -0.65 12.83 -2.14
C GLN A 319 -1.69 13.42 -1.19
N TYR A 320 -1.78 14.74 -1.09
CA TYR A 320 -2.77 15.41 -0.25
C TYR A 320 -4.20 15.01 -0.65
N ILE A 321 -4.53 15.09 -1.94
CA ILE A 321 -5.87 14.76 -2.46
C ILE A 321 -6.17 13.27 -2.26
N SER A 322 -5.20 12.40 -2.53
CA SER A 322 -5.29 10.95 -2.30
C SER A 322 -5.53 10.62 -0.83
N MET A 323 -4.86 11.27 0.11
CA MET A 323 -5.11 11.06 1.54
C MET A 323 -6.50 11.52 1.98
N VAL A 324 -7.03 12.58 1.37
CA VAL A 324 -8.42 13.00 1.60
C VAL A 324 -9.40 11.98 1.02
N LEU A 325 -9.13 11.46 -0.18
CA LEU A 325 -9.91 10.35 -0.75
C LEU A 325 -9.94 9.14 0.19
N GLU A 326 -8.76 8.70 0.65
CA GLU A 326 -8.59 7.56 1.53
C GLU A 326 -9.40 7.68 2.83
N LYS A 327 -9.28 8.81 3.54
CA LYS A 327 -9.98 8.99 4.83
C LYS A 327 -11.50 9.14 4.67
N GLU A 328 -11.95 9.74 3.58
CA GLU A 328 -13.39 9.92 3.30
C GLU A 328 -14.03 8.58 2.87
N VAL A 329 -13.31 7.74 2.11
CA VAL A 329 -13.76 6.37 1.78
C VAL A 329 -13.79 5.48 3.03
N ALA A 330 -12.75 5.55 3.88
CA ALA A 330 -12.69 4.80 5.13
C ALA A 330 -13.82 5.21 6.09
N GLY A 331 -14.05 6.52 6.22
CA GLY A 331 -14.93 7.09 7.23
C GLY A 331 -14.33 7.07 8.64
N PRO A 332 -15.05 7.65 9.62
CA PRO A 332 -14.60 7.70 11.00
C PRO A 332 -14.52 6.31 11.62
N ASN A 333 -13.61 6.14 12.59
CA ASN A 333 -13.51 4.93 13.40
C ASN A 333 -14.58 4.93 14.50
N ASP A 334 -15.28 3.81 14.67
CA ASP A 334 -16.38 3.69 15.64
C ASP A 334 -15.93 3.85 17.11
N LYS A 335 -14.70 3.42 17.44
CA LYS A 335 -14.17 3.52 18.80
C LYS A 335 -13.63 4.91 19.11
N ASN A 336 -13.14 5.63 18.09
CA ASN A 336 -12.67 7.00 18.24
C ASN A 336 -12.98 7.81 16.97
N PRO A 337 -14.15 8.48 16.91
CA PRO A 337 -14.60 9.22 15.72
C PRO A 337 -13.72 10.41 15.33
N ASN A 338 -12.74 10.78 16.16
CA ASN A 338 -11.74 11.78 15.80
C ASN A 338 -10.72 11.27 14.77
N PHE A 339 -10.65 9.95 14.55
CA PHE A 339 -9.74 9.31 13.60
C PHE A 339 -10.53 8.50 12.57
N PHE A 340 -9.89 8.17 11.45
CA PHE A 340 -10.50 7.48 10.31
C PHE A 340 -9.97 6.04 10.24
N ASN A 341 -10.73 5.12 9.66
CA ASN A 341 -10.35 3.71 9.45
C ASN A 341 -9.27 3.52 8.35
N VAL A 342 -8.25 4.38 8.34
CA VAL A 342 -7.08 4.25 7.47
C VAL A 342 -5.98 3.51 8.24
N VAL A 343 -5.68 2.28 7.81
CA VAL A 343 -4.77 1.35 8.47
C VAL A 343 -3.51 1.24 7.62
N ASN A 344 -2.47 1.96 8.03
CA ASN A 344 -1.26 2.08 7.22
C ASN A 344 -0.51 0.75 7.08
N SER A 345 0.04 0.52 5.88
CA SER A 345 0.90 -0.64 5.58
C SER A 345 2.19 -0.61 6.41
N SER A 346 2.69 0.60 6.64
CA SER A 346 3.80 0.91 7.54
C SER A 346 3.30 1.82 8.66
N GLU A 347 2.84 1.24 9.77
CA GLU A 347 2.15 1.98 10.84
C GLU A 347 3.12 2.49 11.92
N LEU A 348 3.03 3.77 12.29
CA LEU A 348 3.74 4.38 13.41
C LEU A 348 3.45 3.60 14.69
N THR A 349 4.51 3.25 15.39
CA THR A 349 4.43 2.61 16.69
C THR A 349 5.34 3.30 17.70
N SER A 350 4.89 3.36 18.94
CA SER A 350 5.77 3.72 20.04
C SER A 350 6.85 2.65 20.22
N TYR A 351 8.07 3.10 20.51
CA TYR A 351 9.17 2.21 20.83
C TYR A 351 10.02 2.83 21.93
N TRP A 352 10.26 2.05 22.99
CA TRP A 352 10.93 2.51 24.20
C TRP A 352 12.35 3.06 23.94
N GLY A 353 13.03 2.56 22.91
CA GLY A 353 14.35 3.05 22.51
C GLY A 353 14.36 4.44 21.88
N PHE A 354 13.20 4.97 21.48
CA PHE A 354 13.03 6.24 20.78
C PHE A 354 11.86 7.01 21.40
N PRO A 355 12.01 7.48 22.65
CA PRO A 355 10.93 8.11 23.40
C PRO A 355 10.53 9.47 22.79
N GLY A 356 9.29 9.90 23.06
CA GLY A 356 8.79 11.23 22.69
C GLY A 356 7.91 11.27 21.44
N ILE A 357 7.67 10.13 20.80
CA ILE A 357 6.73 10.00 19.68
C ILE A 357 5.85 8.77 19.92
N GLU A 358 4.57 9.02 20.15
CA GLU A 358 3.55 8.00 20.35
C GLU A 358 2.35 8.35 19.46
N PRO A 359 1.81 7.38 18.69
CA PRO A 359 0.62 7.63 17.89
C PRO A 359 -0.56 7.98 18.80
N SER A 360 -1.38 8.96 18.39
CA SER A 360 -2.57 9.33 19.16
C SER A 360 -3.67 8.27 19.11
N PHE A 361 -3.63 7.46 18.05
CA PHE A 361 -4.51 6.33 17.81
C PHE A 361 -3.74 5.28 17.00
N TYR A 362 -3.90 4.01 17.37
CA TYR A 362 -3.15 2.88 16.83
C TYR A 362 -4.12 1.71 16.59
N PHE A 363 -4.01 1.06 15.43
CA PHE A 363 -4.88 -0.05 15.04
C PHE A 363 -4.34 -1.40 15.51
N GLY A 364 -3.06 -1.68 15.26
CA GLY A 364 -2.50 -2.99 15.57
C GLY A 364 -2.85 -4.09 14.58
N GLU A 365 -2.61 -5.34 14.99
CA GLU A 365 -3.13 -6.50 14.26
C GLU A 365 -4.64 -6.57 14.42
N MET A 366 -5.35 -6.86 13.33
CA MET A 366 -6.80 -6.97 13.28
C MET A 366 -7.19 -8.26 12.59
N GLU A 367 -8.35 -8.82 12.95
CA GLU A 367 -8.88 -10.04 12.37
C GLU A 367 -10.41 -9.96 12.26
N PHE A 368 -10.94 -10.31 11.08
CA PHE A 368 -12.37 -10.42 10.80
C PHE A 368 -12.64 -11.67 9.98
N GLY A 369 -13.75 -12.36 10.28
CA GLY A 369 -14.12 -13.60 9.61
C GLY A 369 -13.24 -14.80 10.00
N LYS A 370 -13.22 -15.83 9.16
CA LYS A 370 -12.38 -17.03 9.33
C LYS A 370 -11.79 -17.45 7.98
N PRO A 371 -10.53 -17.91 7.95
CA PRO A 371 -9.95 -18.37 6.70
C PRO A 371 -10.68 -19.62 6.21
N VAL A 372 -10.97 -19.64 4.91
CA VAL A 372 -11.40 -20.83 4.17
C VAL A 372 -10.16 -21.55 3.68
N ILE A 373 -9.99 -22.77 4.16
CA ILE A 373 -8.89 -23.68 3.80
C ILE A 373 -9.45 -24.68 2.78
N HIS A 374 -8.65 -25.05 1.77
CA HIS A 374 -9.05 -25.98 0.71
C HIS A 374 -8.26 -27.27 0.80
#